data_AF-A0A7J3TF43-F1
#
_entry.id   AF-A0A7J3TF43-F1
#
_cell.length_a   1.000
_cell.length_b   1.000
_cell.length_c   1.000
_cell.angle_alpha   90.00
_cell.angle_beta   90.00
_cell.angle_gamma   90.00
#
_symmetry.space_group_name_H-M   'P 1'
#
loop_
_entity.id
_entity.type
_entity.pdbx_description
1 polymer ?
#
loop_
_entity_poly.entity_id
_entity_poly.type
_entity_poly.pdbx_seq_one_letter_code
_entity_poly.pdbx_strand_id
1 'polypeptide(L)'
;MVIMYSSNKLISVKDAIERIEKFLKPVEETEPVLLTEAYGRISSEDIYSRMDNPPFDRSEVDGFAVRISDLPSGHPEGNILKIGGKVIIGTDPSVKYEKGMCIQISTGSVVPDGFDAVYRIEDVKVQGDTVSFPGTPQKFSNIARAGSDVLAGDLVLKKFKMITEKEIGSLTILGIERVNVLSKLRVGILSSGNELVSPGSDLKPGQSYEGNSTFIMTILKKYNVFLPTSYGIVPDNEKETENILEKAFSENHIIITTGGSSAGEMDYIGKIAASYSPGIVFHGIDMKPGKPTFFALNGKKFMIGLPGFPVSAFISFTKIFLEKLLEITHFPSMYQELVAQLALGTSIKKGSTNFIPSILYGSDRLYAFPLTGESGSLSRILKSDAIITVDSDKEYLEAGEDVTIQSLNEEPYLSSGILVGHIDPIMDTIFSISGSYVSCYRTSYEDGLACLENGSANLMGLRAKSQSKPPSGTELKYKFFRIFSEDLGIVFRKGDNDPPGKSGSKIGTVLGIPAASTYPEDIIEQCITHLHYGAGSHVSRVEYSDLRSIALAVRNRRIPAGIGNAETASRYRLDFIPVLKQDYYIAVSKDNPEDFEDIIKKIGIAGLKALKENYPSYHINDELFLK
;
A
#
# COMPACT_ATOMS: atom_id res chain seq x y z
N MET A 1 -23.99 14.37 -29.79
CA MET A 1 -25.29 13.88 -29.28
C MET A 1 -25.14 13.67 -27.78
N VAL A 2 -25.51 14.70 -26.99
CA VAL A 2 -25.50 14.63 -25.52
C VAL A 2 -26.76 13.87 -25.13
N ILE A 3 -26.60 12.71 -24.48
CA ILE A 3 -27.73 11.88 -24.05
C ILE A 3 -28.41 12.63 -22.91
N MET A 4 -29.63 13.10 -23.14
CA MET A 4 -30.46 13.70 -22.09
C MET A 4 -30.78 12.66 -21.01
N TYR A 5 -30.68 13.12 -19.77
CA TYR A 5 -30.67 12.35 -18.54
C TYR A 5 -31.97 11.58 -18.26
N SER A 6 -31.84 10.29 -17.90
CA SER A 6 -32.85 9.53 -17.15
C SER A 6 -32.20 9.16 -15.82
N SER A 7 -32.66 9.77 -14.74
CA SER A 7 -32.10 9.70 -13.38
C SER A 7 -32.16 8.31 -12.71
N ASN A 8 -32.52 7.25 -13.44
CA ASN A 8 -32.82 5.93 -12.86
C ASN A 8 -32.09 4.74 -13.49
N LYS A 9 -31.21 4.93 -14.49
CA LYS A 9 -30.52 3.81 -15.13
C LYS A 9 -29.04 3.79 -14.78
N LEU A 10 -28.65 2.86 -13.91
CA LEU A 10 -27.24 2.54 -13.65
C LEU A 10 -26.58 2.13 -14.96
N ILE A 11 -25.34 2.56 -15.15
CA ILE A 11 -24.49 2.12 -16.26
C ILE A 11 -23.47 1.11 -15.78
N SER A 12 -23.00 0.22 -16.65
CA SER A 12 -21.95 -0.73 -16.29
C SER A 12 -20.63 0.00 -15.99
N VAL A 13 -19.71 -0.65 -15.26
CA VAL A 13 -18.34 -0.15 -15.04
C VAL A 13 -17.67 0.17 -16.37
N LYS A 14 -17.80 -0.74 -17.35
CA LYS A 14 -17.24 -0.58 -18.70
C LYS A 14 -17.80 0.67 -19.40
N ASP A 15 -19.12 0.84 -19.40
CA ASP A 15 -19.76 2.03 -20.00
C ASP A 15 -19.33 3.33 -19.31
N ALA A 16 -19.11 3.29 -17.98
CA ALA A 16 -18.63 4.45 -17.24
C ALA A 16 -17.22 4.86 -17.69
N ILE A 17 -16.31 3.89 -17.79
CA ILE A 17 -14.93 4.10 -18.27
C ILE A 17 -14.93 4.64 -19.71
N GLU A 18 -15.66 4.00 -20.62
CA GLU A 18 -15.74 4.44 -22.03
C GLU A 18 -16.28 5.89 -22.16
N ARG A 19 -17.25 6.26 -21.31
CA ARG A 19 -17.78 7.64 -21.28
C ARG A 19 -16.76 8.62 -20.74
N ILE A 20 -15.99 8.27 -19.71
CA ILE A 20 -14.92 9.10 -19.16
C ILE A 20 -13.87 9.36 -20.24
N GLU A 21 -13.36 8.30 -20.87
CA GLU A 21 -12.32 8.36 -21.91
C GLU A 21 -12.69 9.27 -23.09
N LYS A 22 -13.97 9.32 -23.45
CA LYS A 22 -14.45 10.21 -24.52
C LYS A 22 -14.26 11.70 -24.23
N PHE A 23 -14.25 12.10 -22.95
CA PHE A 23 -14.17 13.50 -22.54
C PHE A 23 -12.81 13.90 -21.96
N LEU A 24 -12.04 12.93 -21.45
CA LEU A 24 -10.68 13.17 -21.02
C LEU A 24 -9.79 13.47 -22.23
N LYS A 25 -8.95 14.50 -22.11
CA LYS A 25 -7.98 14.90 -23.13
C LYS A 25 -6.58 14.91 -22.52
N PRO A 26 -5.54 14.51 -23.27
CA PRO A 26 -4.17 14.63 -22.82
C PRO A 26 -3.82 16.05 -22.38
N VAL A 27 -2.97 16.15 -21.36
CA VAL A 27 -2.43 17.43 -20.89
C VAL A 27 -1.45 17.96 -21.93
N GLU A 28 -1.71 19.18 -22.42
CA GLU A 28 -0.86 19.86 -23.40
C GLU A 28 -0.10 21.06 -22.80
N GLU A 29 -0.54 21.56 -21.64
CA GLU A 29 0.13 22.66 -20.94
C GLU A 29 1.51 22.20 -20.45
N THR A 30 2.52 23.06 -20.61
CA THR A 30 3.92 22.76 -20.28
C THR A 30 4.52 23.85 -19.41
N GLU A 31 5.50 23.49 -18.59
CA GLU A 31 6.26 24.43 -17.77
C GLU A 31 7.76 24.04 -17.70
N PRO A 32 8.69 25.01 -17.66
CA PRO A 32 10.11 24.76 -17.47
C PRO A 32 10.45 24.57 -15.98
N VAL A 33 11.00 23.42 -15.62
CA VAL A 33 11.44 23.13 -14.25
C VAL A 33 12.95 22.96 -14.17
N LEU A 34 13.52 23.15 -12.97
CA LEU A 34 14.88 22.69 -12.70
C LEU A 34 14.90 21.16 -12.77
N LEU A 35 15.97 20.59 -13.31
CA LEU A 35 16.11 19.14 -13.46
C LEU A 35 16.04 18.42 -12.10
N THR A 36 16.51 19.06 -11.03
CA THR A 36 16.42 18.59 -9.64
C THR A 36 14.98 18.50 -9.11
N GLU A 37 14.03 19.21 -9.73
CA GLU A 37 12.61 19.22 -9.38
C GLU A 37 11.76 18.36 -10.35
N ALA A 38 12.41 17.75 -11.35
CA ALA A 38 11.75 17.03 -12.43
C ALA A 38 11.43 15.56 -12.10
N TYR A 39 11.85 15.04 -10.94
CA TYR A 39 11.60 13.64 -10.56
C TYR A 39 10.10 13.32 -10.55
N GLY A 40 9.68 12.27 -11.25
CA GLY A 40 8.28 11.86 -11.39
C GLY A 40 7.43 12.81 -12.24
N ARG A 41 8.03 13.79 -12.91
CA ARG A 41 7.37 14.62 -13.94
C ARG A 41 7.47 13.94 -15.31
N ILE A 42 6.66 14.39 -16.26
CA ILE A 42 6.63 13.86 -17.62
C ILE A 42 7.24 14.89 -18.58
N SER A 43 8.22 14.48 -19.39
CA SER A 43 8.82 15.35 -20.41
C SER A 43 7.78 15.81 -21.44
N SER A 44 7.78 17.08 -21.80
CA SER A 44 6.89 17.60 -22.84
C SER A 44 7.51 17.58 -24.24
N GLU A 45 8.81 17.29 -24.34
CA GLU A 45 9.58 17.31 -25.59
C GLU A 45 10.67 16.22 -25.64
N ASP A 46 11.15 15.96 -26.86
CA ASP A 46 12.36 15.17 -27.07
C ASP A 46 13.58 16.03 -26.72
N ILE A 47 14.51 15.48 -25.95
CA ILE A 47 15.77 16.15 -25.61
C ILE A 47 16.91 15.45 -26.33
N TYR A 48 17.66 16.23 -27.10
CA TYR A 48 18.85 15.78 -27.80
C TYR A 48 20.10 16.30 -27.11
N SER A 49 21.17 15.49 -27.08
CA SER A 49 22.44 15.93 -26.52
C SER A 49 23.01 17.09 -27.34
N ARG A 50 23.55 18.11 -26.66
CA ARG A 50 24.23 19.26 -27.29
C ARG A 50 25.75 19.11 -27.33
N MET A 51 26.27 18.03 -26.76
CA MET A 51 27.70 17.75 -26.64
C MET A 51 27.95 16.26 -26.76
N ASP A 52 29.20 15.91 -27.08
CA ASP A 52 29.66 14.54 -27.01
C ASP A 52 29.92 14.14 -25.54
N ASN A 53 29.68 12.88 -25.21
CA ASN A 53 30.10 12.25 -23.97
C ASN A 53 30.96 11.02 -24.29
N PRO A 54 32.22 10.96 -23.82
CA PRO A 54 32.97 12.09 -23.25
C PRO A 54 33.17 13.20 -24.30
N PRO A 55 33.38 14.47 -23.89
CA PRO A 55 33.53 15.60 -24.81
C PRO A 55 34.90 15.70 -25.51
N PHE A 56 35.86 14.88 -25.07
CA PHE A 56 37.22 14.80 -25.59
C PHE A 56 37.76 13.38 -25.35
N ASP A 57 38.81 13.03 -26.08
CA ASP A 57 39.53 11.79 -25.83
C ASP A 57 40.13 11.83 -24.42
N ARG A 58 39.76 10.88 -23.55
CA ARG A 58 40.24 10.82 -22.17
C ARG A 58 40.82 9.45 -21.84
N SER A 59 41.80 9.44 -20.93
CA SER A 59 42.37 8.20 -20.44
C SER A 59 41.37 7.43 -19.58
N GLU A 60 41.26 6.13 -19.78
CA GLU A 60 40.47 5.23 -18.92
C GLU A 60 41.27 4.69 -17.73
N VAL A 61 42.58 4.93 -17.70
CA VAL A 61 43.50 4.39 -16.69
C VAL A 61 44.54 5.44 -16.26
N ASP A 62 45.14 5.23 -15.11
CA ASP A 62 46.36 5.96 -14.72
C ASP A 62 47.56 5.33 -15.43
N GLY A 63 48.44 6.15 -15.99
CA GLY A 63 49.69 5.67 -16.57
C GLY A 63 50.35 6.65 -17.54
N PHE A 64 50.65 6.20 -18.76
CA PHE A 64 51.47 6.96 -19.70
C PHE A 64 50.88 6.96 -21.10
N ALA A 65 50.52 8.15 -21.57
CA ALA A 65 50.15 8.39 -22.96
C ALA A 65 51.40 8.28 -23.84
N VAL A 66 51.29 7.52 -24.92
CA VAL A 66 52.36 7.27 -25.88
C VAL A 66 51.92 7.52 -27.33
N ARG A 67 52.88 7.85 -28.19
CA ARG A 67 52.70 7.79 -29.64
C ARG A 67 53.15 6.43 -30.12
N ILE A 68 52.30 5.72 -30.84
CA ILE A 68 52.64 4.38 -31.35
C ILE A 68 53.88 4.43 -32.26
N SER A 69 54.07 5.52 -33.01
CA SER A 69 55.25 5.73 -33.88
C SER A 69 56.59 5.82 -33.14
N ASP A 70 56.56 6.12 -31.83
CA ASP A 70 57.76 6.18 -30.98
C ASP A 70 58.08 4.82 -30.33
N LEU A 71 57.26 3.78 -30.56
CA LEU A 71 57.39 2.43 -30.02
C LEU A 71 57.64 1.40 -31.15
N PRO A 72 58.85 1.38 -31.76
CA PRO A 72 59.17 0.44 -32.83
C PRO A 72 59.04 -1.01 -32.37
N SER A 73 58.54 -1.87 -33.27
CA SER A 73 58.35 -3.29 -33.03
C SER A 73 59.71 -4.02 -33.01
N GLY A 74 59.86 -5.02 -32.13
CA GLY A 74 61.02 -5.94 -32.13
C GLY A 74 62.13 -5.66 -31.12
N HIS A 75 61.92 -4.80 -30.12
CA HIS A 75 62.88 -4.59 -29.01
C HIS A 75 62.65 -5.58 -27.86
N PRO A 76 63.59 -6.52 -27.57
CA PRO A 76 63.42 -7.55 -26.54
C PRO A 76 63.38 -7.00 -25.10
N GLU A 77 63.99 -5.84 -24.86
CA GLU A 77 64.07 -5.18 -23.55
C GLU A 77 62.96 -4.13 -23.32
N GLY A 78 62.00 -4.03 -24.25
CA GLY A 78 60.97 -2.99 -24.28
C GLY A 78 61.47 -1.67 -24.87
N ASN A 79 60.54 -0.78 -25.21
CA ASN A 79 60.87 0.57 -25.66
C ASN A 79 60.99 1.49 -24.43
N ILE A 80 62.06 2.29 -24.35
CA ILE A 80 62.27 3.25 -23.24
C ILE A 80 62.01 4.66 -23.76
N LEU A 81 61.03 5.34 -23.18
CA LEU A 81 60.71 6.75 -23.50
C LEU A 81 60.99 7.65 -22.29
N LYS A 82 61.30 8.92 -22.55
CA LYS A 82 61.46 9.93 -21.51
C LYS A 82 60.11 10.52 -21.10
N ILE A 83 59.89 10.76 -19.81
CA ILE A 83 58.70 11.46 -19.32
C ILE A 83 58.83 12.95 -19.70
N GLY A 84 58.04 13.38 -20.69
CA GLY A 84 58.07 14.74 -21.24
C GLY A 84 57.17 15.74 -20.47
N GLY A 85 56.31 15.25 -19.60
CA GLY A 85 55.39 16.06 -18.81
C GLY A 85 54.29 15.22 -18.17
N LYS A 86 53.30 15.91 -17.58
CA LYS A 86 52.16 15.29 -16.90
C LYS A 86 50.87 16.05 -17.22
N VAL A 87 49.79 15.33 -17.49
CA VAL A 87 48.43 15.89 -17.58
C VAL A 87 47.56 15.33 -16.46
N ILE A 88 46.98 16.23 -15.68
CA ILE A 88 46.12 15.91 -14.54
C ILE A 88 44.68 16.24 -14.92
N ILE A 89 43.72 15.53 -14.33
CA ILE A 89 42.30 15.76 -14.57
C ILE A 89 41.94 17.23 -14.25
N GLY A 90 41.18 17.86 -15.15
CA GLY A 90 40.72 19.24 -15.00
C GLY A 90 41.76 20.33 -15.33
N THR A 91 42.94 19.97 -15.85
CA THR A 91 43.97 20.95 -16.27
C THR A 91 44.05 21.08 -17.79
N ASP A 92 44.70 22.14 -18.28
CA ASP A 92 45.05 22.31 -19.69
C ASP A 92 45.86 21.09 -20.19
N PRO A 93 45.44 20.39 -21.26
CA PRO A 93 46.17 19.25 -21.80
C PRO A 93 47.41 19.63 -22.61
N SER A 94 47.66 20.92 -22.83
CA SER A 94 48.77 21.40 -23.63
C SER A 94 50.11 21.04 -23.00
N VAL A 95 50.78 20.03 -23.55
CA VAL A 95 52.14 19.64 -23.16
C VAL A 95 53.04 19.73 -24.38
N LYS A 96 54.20 20.37 -24.24
CA LYS A 96 55.25 20.32 -25.27
C LYS A 96 55.95 18.97 -25.18
N TYR A 97 56.07 18.28 -26.30
CA TYR A 97 56.75 16.98 -26.38
C TYR A 97 57.64 16.89 -27.62
N GLU A 98 58.67 16.06 -27.53
CA GLU A 98 59.58 15.73 -28.63
C GLU A 98 59.47 14.25 -29.00
N LYS A 99 60.12 13.82 -30.09
CA LYS A 99 60.20 12.41 -30.48
C LYS A 99 60.82 11.58 -29.35
N GLY A 100 60.21 10.45 -29.00
CA GLY A 100 60.72 9.57 -27.94
C GLY A 100 60.28 9.95 -26.52
N MET A 101 59.24 10.78 -26.37
CA MET A 101 58.66 11.14 -25.08
C MET A 101 57.30 10.48 -24.84
N CYS A 102 57.01 10.17 -23.58
CA CYS A 102 55.68 9.80 -23.08
C CYS A 102 55.18 10.83 -22.08
N ILE A 103 53.86 10.95 -21.94
CA ILE A 103 53.24 11.89 -20.99
C ILE A 103 52.57 11.10 -19.88
N GLN A 104 52.91 11.41 -18.63
CA GLN A 104 52.22 10.81 -17.49
C GLN A 104 50.78 11.37 -17.44
N ILE A 105 49.79 10.49 -17.35
CA ILE A 105 48.38 10.86 -17.42
C ILE A 105 47.59 10.14 -16.33
N SER A 106 46.64 10.84 -15.72
CA SER A 106 45.67 10.23 -14.80
C SER A 106 44.37 9.86 -15.51
N THR A 107 43.62 8.93 -14.94
CA THR A 107 42.28 8.54 -15.36
C THR A 107 41.38 9.77 -15.48
N GLY A 108 40.64 9.86 -16.58
CA GLY A 108 39.75 10.98 -16.89
C GLY A 108 40.44 12.23 -17.43
N SER A 109 41.78 12.33 -17.41
CA SER A 109 42.51 13.40 -18.07
C SER A 109 42.35 13.33 -19.58
N VAL A 110 42.31 14.50 -20.22
CA VAL A 110 42.36 14.64 -21.68
C VAL A 110 43.68 14.07 -22.22
N VAL A 111 43.61 13.22 -23.23
CA VAL A 111 44.80 12.72 -23.93
C VAL A 111 45.36 13.84 -24.81
N PRO A 112 46.64 14.23 -24.69
CA PRO A 112 47.21 15.30 -25.52
C PRO A 112 47.18 14.97 -27.01
N ASP A 113 47.07 16.00 -27.84
CA ASP A 113 47.07 15.85 -29.29
C ASP A 113 48.28 15.07 -29.79
N GLY A 114 48.03 14.18 -30.75
CA GLY A 114 49.06 13.34 -31.36
C GLY A 114 49.46 12.10 -30.57
N PHE A 115 48.92 11.88 -29.37
CA PHE A 115 49.07 10.63 -28.61
C PHE A 115 47.96 9.63 -28.95
N ASP A 116 48.33 8.36 -29.11
CA ASP A 116 47.48 7.35 -29.75
C ASP A 116 47.09 6.18 -28.83
N ALA A 117 47.68 6.06 -27.64
CA ALA A 117 47.38 5.01 -26.68
C ALA A 117 47.82 5.39 -25.27
N VAL A 118 47.22 4.77 -24.24
CA VAL A 118 47.68 4.89 -22.85
C VAL A 118 48.05 3.51 -22.33
N TYR A 119 49.25 3.37 -21.76
CA TYR A 119 49.62 2.22 -20.95
C TYR A 119 49.22 2.44 -19.51
N ARG A 120 48.75 1.38 -18.85
CA ARG A 120 48.53 1.40 -17.40
C ARG A 120 49.84 1.54 -16.66
N ILE A 121 49.85 2.22 -15.52
CA ILE A 121 51.05 2.35 -14.69
C ILE A 121 51.57 0.99 -14.21
N GLU A 122 50.69 0.01 -14.03
CA GLU A 122 51.05 -1.35 -13.62
C GLU A 122 51.77 -2.14 -14.71
N ASP A 123 51.58 -1.79 -15.99
CA ASP A 123 52.10 -2.53 -17.13
C ASP A 123 53.50 -2.06 -17.56
N VAL A 124 54.04 -1.04 -16.90
CA VAL A 124 55.29 -0.38 -17.30
C VAL A 124 56.29 -0.31 -16.15
N LYS A 125 57.59 -0.17 -16.48
CA LYS A 125 58.64 0.03 -15.48
C LYS A 125 59.15 1.45 -15.51
N VAL A 126 58.91 2.19 -14.44
CA VAL A 126 59.38 3.59 -14.28
C VAL A 126 60.75 3.59 -13.62
N GLN A 127 61.72 4.29 -14.22
CA GLN A 127 63.07 4.48 -13.68
C GLN A 127 63.51 5.94 -13.89
N GLY A 128 63.53 6.73 -12.80
CA GLY A 128 63.90 8.14 -12.87
C GLY A 128 62.96 8.94 -13.78
N ASP A 129 63.50 9.55 -14.83
CA ASP A 129 62.76 10.32 -15.85
C ASP A 129 62.39 9.48 -17.08
N THR A 130 62.48 8.15 -17.02
CA THR A 130 62.19 7.24 -18.14
C THR A 130 61.21 6.13 -17.78
N VAL A 131 60.53 5.59 -18.80
CA VAL A 131 59.55 4.50 -18.67
C VAL A 131 59.82 3.45 -19.74
N SER A 132 59.88 2.19 -19.33
CA SER A 132 60.00 1.01 -20.21
C SER A 132 58.64 0.36 -20.45
N PHE A 133 58.31 0.17 -21.73
CA PHE A 133 57.02 -0.36 -22.21
C PHE A 133 57.17 -1.78 -22.78
N PRO A 134 56.27 -2.73 -22.45
CA PRO A 134 56.42 -4.16 -22.77
C PRO A 134 56.05 -4.54 -24.22
N GLY A 135 55.82 -3.57 -25.12
CA GLY A 135 55.46 -3.80 -26.51
C GLY A 135 54.93 -2.55 -27.21
N THR A 136 54.20 -2.74 -28.32
CA THR A 136 53.45 -1.69 -29.02
C THR A 136 51.95 -1.90 -28.72
N PRO A 137 51.19 -0.89 -28.25
CA PRO A 137 49.80 -1.06 -27.87
C PRO A 137 48.89 -1.02 -29.11
N GLN A 138 47.65 -1.48 -28.97
CA GLN A 138 46.63 -1.21 -30.00
C GLN A 138 46.32 0.29 -30.04
N LYS A 139 46.09 0.82 -31.24
CA LYS A 139 45.64 2.21 -31.39
C LYS A 139 44.36 2.45 -30.59
N PHE A 140 44.37 3.53 -29.81
CA PHE A 140 43.35 3.97 -28.87
C PHE A 140 43.08 3.04 -27.68
N SER A 141 44.02 2.13 -27.36
CA SER A 141 43.90 1.32 -26.14
C SER A 141 43.87 2.20 -24.89
N ASN A 142 42.92 1.92 -23.98
CA ASN A 142 42.67 2.66 -22.74
C ASN A 142 42.36 4.15 -22.96
N ILE A 143 41.80 4.49 -24.13
CA ILE A 143 41.32 5.84 -24.45
C ILE A 143 39.82 5.75 -24.75
N ALA A 144 39.01 6.37 -23.89
CA ALA A 144 37.61 6.64 -24.19
C ALA A 144 37.56 7.82 -25.17
N ARG A 145 37.24 7.51 -26.43
CA ARG A 145 37.20 8.49 -27.51
C ARG A 145 36.06 9.48 -27.31
N ALA A 146 36.24 10.72 -27.76
CA ALA A 146 35.17 11.70 -27.78
C ALA A 146 33.91 11.12 -28.45
N GLY A 147 32.76 11.25 -27.79
CA GLY A 147 31.46 10.77 -28.31
C GLY A 147 31.30 9.26 -28.42
N SER A 148 32.17 8.47 -27.77
CA SER A 148 32.07 7.00 -27.80
C SER A 148 30.86 6.43 -27.05
N ASP A 149 30.20 7.23 -26.21
CA ASP A 149 28.98 6.85 -25.47
C ASP A 149 27.75 7.61 -26.00
N VAL A 150 27.79 8.95 -25.99
CA VAL A 150 26.72 9.81 -26.53
C VAL A 150 27.31 10.81 -27.49
N LEU A 151 26.74 10.94 -28.69
CA LEU A 151 27.10 11.96 -29.65
C LEU A 151 26.20 13.19 -29.53
N ALA A 152 26.74 14.36 -29.85
CA ALA A 152 25.92 15.54 -30.08
C ALA A 152 24.86 15.24 -31.16
N GLY A 153 23.60 15.51 -30.85
CA GLY A 153 22.45 15.17 -31.68
C GLY A 153 21.76 13.85 -31.34
N ASP A 154 22.30 13.02 -30.45
CA ASP A 154 21.62 11.80 -30.00
C ASP A 154 20.41 12.13 -29.13
N LEU A 155 19.34 11.33 -29.26
CA LEU A 155 18.14 11.45 -28.44
C LEU A 155 18.37 10.85 -27.04
N VAL A 156 18.40 11.70 -26.01
CA VAL A 156 18.72 11.31 -24.62
C VAL A 156 17.49 11.26 -23.71
N LEU A 157 16.41 11.95 -24.07
CA LEU A 157 15.11 11.81 -23.42
C LEU A 157 13.99 11.88 -24.45
N LYS A 158 13.03 10.95 -24.39
CA LYS A 158 11.84 11.00 -25.24
C LYS A 158 10.77 11.91 -24.65
N LYS A 159 10.03 12.60 -25.52
CA LYS A 159 8.76 13.23 -25.19
C LYS A 159 7.82 12.21 -24.55
N PHE A 160 7.08 12.65 -23.54
CA PHE A 160 6.15 11.85 -22.74
C PHE A 160 6.78 10.71 -21.93
N LYS A 161 8.10 10.77 -21.71
CA LYS A 161 8.78 9.88 -20.76
C LYS A 161 8.68 10.44 -19.34
N MET A 162 8.40 9.59 -18.37
CA MET A 162 8.57 9.91 -16.95
C MET A 162 10.05 10.07 -16.62
N ILE A 163 10.38 11.18 -15.99
CA ILE A 163 11.75 11.52 -15.59
C ILE A 163 12.03 10.88 -14.22
N THR A 164 12.99 9.96 -14.16
CA THR A 164 13.45 9.33 -12.90
C THR A 164 14.85 9.81 -12.53
N GLU A 165 15.41 9.24 -11.46
CA GLU A 165 16.80 9.47 -11.03
C GLU A 165 17.83 9.23 -12.14
N LYS A 166 17.54 8.28 -13.06
CA LYS A 166 18.43 7.96 -14.20
C LYS A 166 18.48 9.10 -15.19
N GLU A 167 17.31 9.58 -15.64
CA GLU A 167 17.22 10.71 -16.56
C GLU A 167 17.83 11.99 -15.94
N ILE A 168 17.54 12.26 -14.67
CA ILE A 168 18.10 13.42 -13.96
C ILE A 168 19.63 13.35 -13.93
N GLY A 169 20.21 12.22 -13.54
CA GLY A 169 21.66 12.05 -13.49
C GLY A 169 22.30 12.20 -14.87
N SER A 170 21.78 11.51 -15.88
CA SER A 170 22.32 11.56 -17.25
C SER A 170 22.23 12.94 -17.87
N LEU A 171 21.08 13.61 -17.78
CA LEU A 171 20.90 14.96 -18.34
C LEU A 171 21.78 16.00 -17.61
N THR A 172 22.01 15.84 -16.31
CA THR A 172 22.93 16.69 -15.54
C THR A 172 24.37 16.55 -16.05
N ILE A 173 24.84 15.31 -16.30
CA ILE A 173 26.18 15.04 -16.85
C ILE A 173 26.36 15.69 -18.23
N LEU A 174 25.28 15.73 -19.02
CA LEU A 174 25.24 16.40 -20.33
C LEU A 174 25.08 17.94 -20.23
N GLY A 175 25.16 18.50 -19.02
CA GLY A 175 25.11 19.95 -18.79
C GLY A 175 23.71 20.57 -18.89
N ILE A 176 22.65 19.78 -18.80
CA ILE A 176 21.27 20.27 -18.87
C ILE A 176 20.78 20.63 -17.47
N GLU A 177 20.46 21.91 -17.25
CA GLU A 177 19.97 22.42 -15.96
C GLU A 177 18.43 22.37 -15.85
N ARG A 178 17.73 22.62 -16.96
CA ARG A 178 16.27 22.76 -17.01
C ARG A 178 15.67 21.93 -18.13
N VAL A 179 14.46 21.46 -17.89
CA VAL A 179 13.69 20.66 -18.84
C VAL A 179 12.24 21.16 -18.88
N ASN A 180 11.63 21.12 -20.06
CA ASN A 180 10.20 21.37 -20.18
C ASN A 180 9.44 20.08 -19.86
N VAL A 181 8.47 20.21 -18.96
CA VAL A 181 7.61 19.10 -18.51
C VAL A 181 6.15 19.45 -18.71
N LEU A 182 5.28 18.45 -18.76
CA LEU A 182 3.83 18.66 -18.69
C LEU A 182 3.45 19.27 -17.35
N SER A 183 2.63 20.32 -17.39
CA SER A 183 2.13 21.01 -16.19
C SER A 183 1.29 20.07 -15.33
N LYS A 184 1.35 20.24 -14.01
CA LYS A 184 0.55 19.42 -13.10
C LYS A 184 -0.94 19.66 -13.27
N LEU A 185 -1.72 18.59 -13.21
CA LEU A 185 -3.18 18.67 -13.22
C LEU A 185 -3.67 19.13 -11.84
N ARG A 186 -4.25 20.33 -11.79
CA ARG A 186 -4.80 20.92 -10.55
C ARG A 186 -6.13 20.27 -10.18
N VAL A 187 -6.24 19.76 -8.96
CA VAL A 187 -7.40 19.01 -8.48
C VAL A 187 -7.93 19.63 -7.19
N GLY A 188 -9.15 20.15 -7.21
CA GLY A 188 -9.85 20.65 -6.02
C GLY A 188 -10.66 19.54 -5.36
N ILE A 189 -10.56 19.40 -4.04
CA ILE A 189 -11.23 18.35 -3.28
C ILE A 189 -12.06 18.97 -2.17
N LEU A 190 -13.32 18.57 -2.06
CA LEU A 190 -14.24 19.01 -1.01
C LEU A 190 -15.08 17.85 -0.48
N SER A 191 -15.54 17.97 0.75
CA SER A 191 -16.44 16.99 1.36
C SER A 191 -17.75 17.67 1.77
N SER A 192 -18.87 16.97 1.68
CA SER A 192 -20.18 17.47 2.11
C SER A 192 -20.83 16.44 3.05
N GLY A 193 -21.44 16.96 4.11
CA GLY A 193 -22.11 16.19 5.14
C GLY A 193 -22.09 16.91 6.47
N ASN A 194 -23.27 17.29 6.98
CA ASN A 194 -23.43 17.93 8.29
C ASN A 194 -22.97 17.06 9.47
N GLU A 195 -22.84 15.75 9.28
CA GLU A 195 -22.29 14.81 10.26
C GLU A 195 -20.76 14.93 10.40
N LEU A 196 -20.08 15.52 9.41
CA LEU A 196 -18.63 15.49 9.31
C LEU A 196 -17.99 16.58 10.16
N VAL A 197 -16.92 16.21 10.87
CA VAL A 197 -16.04 17.14 11.60
C VAL A 197 -14.58 16.91 11.23
N SER A 198 -13.77 17.96 11.35
CA SER A 198 -12.32 17.86 11.11
C SER A 198 -11.64 17.02 12.20
N PRO A 199 -10.65 16.19 11.85
CA PRO A 199 -9.80 15.49 12.82
C PRO A 199 -9.24 16.43 13.90
N GLY A 200 -9.24 15.97 15.15
CA GLY A 200 -8.80 16.75 16.31
C GLY A 200 -9.92 17.54 17.02
N SER A 201 -11.12 17.61 16.44
CA SER A 201 -12.31 18.18 17.08
C SER A 201 -12.96 17.18 18.04
N ASP A 202 -13.70 17.66 19.05
CA ASP A 202 -14.50 16.77 19.91
C ASP A 202 -15.65 16.13 19.12
N LEU A 203 -15.72 14.79 19.15
CA LEU A 203 -16.74 14.02 18.43
C LEU A 203 -18.05 13.94 19.24
N LYS A 204 -19.14 14.55 18.73
CA LYS A 204 -20.47 14.44 19.35
C LYS A 204 -21.24 13.24 18.80
N PRO A 205 -22.27 12.74 19.53
CA PRO A 205 -23.16 11.71 19.00
C PRO A 205 -23.77 12.13 17.66
N GLY A 206 -23.72 11.22 16.68
CA GLY A 206 -24.20 11.48 15.32
C GLY A 206 -23.16 12.09 14.38
N GLN A 207 -21.96 12.43 14.87
CA GLN A 207 -20.86 12.92 14.05
C GLN A 207 -19.83 11.84 13.72
N SER A 208 -19.10 12.05 12.62
CA SER A 208 -17.95 11.25 12.21
C SER A 208 -16.81 12.19 11.74
N TYR A 209 -15.57 11.71 11.80
CA TYR A 209 -14.46 12.48 11.24
C TYR A 209 -14.46 12.39 9.72
N GLU A 210 -14.20 13.51 9.05
CA GLU A 210 -13.92 13.53 7.62
C GLU A 210 -12.52 12.95 7.37
N GLY A 211 -12.44 11.95 6.50
CA GLY A 211 -11.17 11.35 6.08
C GLY A 211 -11.08 11.00 4.60
N ASN A 212 -12.17 11.09 3.84
CA ASN A 212 -12.18 10.71 2.44
C ASN A 212 -11.36 11.68 1.60
N SER A 213 -11.49 13.00 1.85
CA SER A 213 -10.67 14.01 1.19
C SER A 213 -9.18 13.74 1.38
N THR A 214 -8.79 13.31 2.59
CA THR A 214 -7.41 12.96 2.92
C THR A 214 -6.95 11.73 2.13
N PHE A 215 -7.77 10.69 2.01
CA PHE A 215 -7.43 9.54 1.15
C PHE A 215 -7.17 9.96 -0.30
N ILE A 216 -8.07 10.73 -0.90
CA ILE A 216 -7.92 11.15 -2.30
C ILE A 216 -6.71 12.05 -2.49
N MET A 217 -6.51 13.03 -1.61
CA MET A 217 -5.35 13.92 -1.64
C MET A 217 -4.03 13.15 -1.54
N THR A 218 -3.96 12.18 -0.64
CA THR A 218 -2.73 11.41 -0.40
C THR A 218 -2.43 10.48 -1.57
N ILE A 219 -3.44 9.85 -2.17
CA ILE A 219 -3.27 9.06 -3.41
C ILE A 219 -2.74 9.94 -4.54
N LEU A 220 -3.36 11.11 -4.78
CA LEU A 220 -2.91 12.03 -5.83
C LEU A 220 -1.47 12.54 -5.58
N LYS A 221 -1.11 12.84 -4.33
CA LYS A 221 0.25 13.29 -3.96
C LYS A 221 1.34 12.26 -4.21
N LYS A 222 1.01 10.97 -4.33
CA LYS A 222 1.99 9.94 -4.72
C LYS A 222 2.54 10.20 -6.12
N TYR A 223 1.77 10.84 -6.99
CA TYR A 223 2.15 11.09 -8.37
C TYR A 223 2.46 12.56 -8.58
N ASN A 224 3.70 12.87 -8.96
CA ASN A 224 4.16 14.26 -9.13
C ASN A 224 3.58 14.96 -10.39
N VAL A 225 2.51 14.41 -10.98
CA VAL A 225 1.72 14.99 -12.07
C VAL A 225 0.43 15.66 -11.60
N PHE A 226 0.07 15.52 -10.32
CA PHE A 226 -1.11 16.17 -9.73
C PHE A 226 -0.74 17.27 -8.75
N LEU A 227 -1.62 18.27 -8.63
CA LEU A 227 -1.55 19.31 -7.61
C LEU A 227 -2.89 19.40 -6.87
N PRO A 228 -3.09 18.60 -5.81
CA PRO A 228 -4.36 18.55 -5.08
C PRO A 228 -4.48 19.66 -4.02
N THR A 229 -5.64 20.32 -3.97
CA THR A 229 -5.99 21.39 -3.03
C THR A 229 -7.30 21.04 -2.30
N SER A 230 -7.31 21.14 -0.96
CA SER A 230 -8.52 20.93 -0.16
C SER A 230 -9.31 22.22 0.01
N TYR A 231 -10.63 22.12 -0.15
CA TYR A 231 -11.61 23.17 0.16
C TYR A 231 -12.40 22.85 1.45
N GLY A 232 -12.05 21.77 2.15
CA GLY A 232 -12.61 21.40 3.45
C GLY A 232 -14.02 20.80 3.39
N ILE A 233 -14.68 20.82 4.55
CA ILE A 233 -16.06 20.36 4.74
C ILE A 233 -17.00 21.52 4.40
N VAL A 234 -17.85 21.31 3.42
CA VAL A 234 -18.87 22.25 2.96
C VAL A 234 -20.18 21.96 3.68
N PRO A 235 -20.83 22.97 4.29
CA PRO A 235 -22.16 22.82 4.88
C PRO A 235 -23.20 22.40 3.84
N ASP A 236 -24.25 21.69 4.24
CA ASP A 236 -25.35 21.34 3.33
C ASP A 236 -26.28 22.55 3.09
N ASN A 237 -25.74 23.57 2.43
CA ASN A 237 -26.41 24.79 1.99
C ASN A 237 -26.14 24.99 0.50
N GLU A 238 -27.21 25.11 -0.30
CA GLU A 238 -27.11 25.21 -1.77
C GLU A 238 -26.20 26.36 -2.23
N LYS A 239 -26.41 27.57 -1.69
CA LYS A 239 -25.70 28.77 -2.13
C LYS A 239 -24.23 28.77 -1.71
N GLU A 240 -23.94 28.29 -0.50
CA GLU A 240 -22.56 28.14 -0.05
C GLU A 240 -21.81 27.07 -0.85
N THR A 241 -22.49 25.96 -1.16
CA THR A 241 -21.95 24.89 -2.01
C THR A 241 -21.65 25.41 -3.42
N GLU A 242 -22.57 26.17 -4.02
CA GLU A 242 -22.38 26.80 -5.33
C GLU A 242 -21.17 27.73 -5.34
N ASN A 243 -21.07 28.66 -4.38
CA ASN A 243 -19.93 29.59 -4.27
C ASN A 243 -18.58 28.87 -4.14
N ILE A 244 -18.52 27.79 -3.34
CA ILE A 244 -17.29 27.01 -3.15
C ILE A 244 -16.94 26.25 -4.42
N LEU A 245 -17.94 25.65 -5.10
CA LEU A 245 -17.72 24.97 -6.37
C LEU A 245 -17.24 25.93 -7.46
N GLU A 246 -17.82 27.14 -7.57
CA GLU A 246 -17.36 28.17 -8.51
C GLU A 246 -15.90 28.56 -8.25
N LYS A 247 -15.56 28.83 -6.98
CA LYS A 247 -14.18 29.13 -6.58
C LYS A 247 -13.25 27.97 -6.95
N ALA A 248 -13.61 26.75 -6.57
CA ALA A 248 -12.78 25.58 -6.81
C ALA A 248 -12.58 25.34 -8.30
N PHE A 249 -13.64 25.48 -9.12
CA PHE A 249 -13.52 25.41 -10.58
C PHE A 249 -12.63 26.52 -11.13
N SER A 250 -12.66 27.74 -10.60
CA SER A 250 -11.79 28.83 -11.09
C SER A 250 -10.29 28.50 -10.92
N GLU A 251 -9.93 27.75 -9.87
CA GLU A 251 -8.55 27.43 -9.49
C GLU A 251 -8.06 26.08 -10.04
N ASN A 252 -8.97 25.14 -10.39
CA ASN A 252 -8.61 23.76 -10.72
C ASN A 252 -9.12 23.29 -12.09
N HIS A 253 -8.58 22.18 -12.58
CA HIS A 253 -9.04 21.47 -13.77
C HIS A 253 -10.11 20.41 -13.44
N ILE A 254 -9.99 19.81 -12.26
CA ILE A 254 -10.85 18.73 -11.77
C ILE A 254 -11.35 19.08 -10.38
N ILE A 255 -12.63 18.87 -10.13
CA ILE A 255 -13.23 18.91 -8.81
C ILE A 255 -13.64 17.50 -8.40
N ILE A 256 -13.23 17.08 -7.20
CA ILE A 256 -13.64 15.82 -6.60
C ILE A 256 -14.43 16.13 -5.34
N THR A 257 -15.64 15.59 -5.24
CA THR A 257 -16.45 15.69 -4.03
C THR A 257 -16.52 14.33 -3.32
N THR A 258 -16.56 14.34 -2.00
CA THR A 258 -16.85 13.13 -1.20
C THR A 258 -18.08 13.38 -0.34
N GLY A 259 -19.08 12.48 -0.44
CA GLY A 259 -20.43 12.81 0.05
C GLY A 259 -21.21 13.65 -0.97
N GLY A 260 -22.52 13.85 -0.73
CA GLY A 260 -23.39 14.55 -1.68
C GLY A 260 -23.43 13.91 -3.09
N SER A 261 -23.54 12.60 -3.15
CA SER A 261 -23.71 11.85 -4.41
C SER A 261 -24.87 10.86 -4.37
N SER A 262 -25.57 10.76 -3.23
CA SER A 262 -26.69 9.84 -3.04
C SER A 262 -28.00 10.48 -3.48
N ALA A 263 -28.97 9.67 -3.93
CA ALA A 263 -30.28 10.12 -4.41
C ALA A 263 -31.23 10.68 -3.31
N GLY A 264 -30.71 11.23 -2.22
CA GLY A 264 -31.48 11.84 -1.14
C GLY A 264 -31.91 13.27 -1.46
N GLU A 265 -32.94 13.76 -0.77
CA GLU A 265 -33.53 15.10 -0.99
C GLU A 265 -32.57 16.28 -0.75
N MET A 266 -31.41 16.04 -0.12
CA MET A 266 -30.41 17.06 0.26
C MET A 266 -29.14 17.04 -0.61
N ASP A 267 -29.16 16.38 -1.78
CA ASP A 267 -27.99 16.32 -2.66
C ASP A 267 -27.83 17.58 -3.53
N TYR A 268 -27.35 18.66 -2.92
CA TYR A 268 -27.07 19.92 -3.62
C TYR A 268 -25.95 19.79 -4.65
N ILE A 269 -24.95 18.94 -4.39
CA ILE A 269 -23.81 18.76 -5.29
C ILE A 269 -24.28 18.14 -6.61
N GLY A 270 -25.09 17.08 -6.57
CA GLY A 270 -25.68 16.50 -7.77
C GLY A 270 -26.57 17.49 -8.52
N LYS A 271 -27.38 18.27 -7.81
CA LYS A 271 -28.25 19.31 -8.39
C LYS A 271 -27.47 20.41 -9.11
N ILE A 272 -26.42 20.93 -8.47
CA ILE A 272 -25.54 21.96 -9.06
C ILE A 272 -24.76 21.36 -10.23
N ALA A 273 -24.26 20.13 -10.11
CA ALA A 273 -23.57 19.45 -11.22
C ALA A 273 -24.46 19.28 -12.47
N ALA A 274 -25.77 19.10 -12.28
CA ALA A 274 -26.75 19.03 -13.36
C ALA A 274 -27.02 20.38 -14.05
N SER A 275 -26.76 21.52 -13.40
CA SER A 275 -26.95 22.85 -13.98
C SER A 275 -25.77 23.26 -14.89
N TYR A 276 -24.61 22.62 -14.76
CA TYR A 276 -23.47 22.87 -15.63
C TYR A 276 -23.74 22.46 -17.08
N SER A 277 -22.93 23.01 -17.99
CA SER A 277 -22.96 22.64 -19.41
C SER A 277 -21.61 22.04 -19.81
N PRO A 278 -21.56 20.82 -20.35
CA PRO A 278 -22.71 19.96 -20.72
C PRO A 278 -23.35 19.18 -19.55
N GLY A 279 -22.85 19.31 -18.32
CA GLY A 279 -23.51 18.77 -17.12
C GLY A 279 -23.16 17.31 -16.84
N ILE A 280 -24.06 16.58 -16.19
CA ILE A 280 -23.84 15.19 -15.78
C ILE A 280 -23.74 14.26 -17.00
N VAL A 281 -22.65 13.50 -17.08
CA VAL A 281 -22.39 12.47 -18.10
C VAL A 281 -23.00 11.12 -17.69
N PHE A 282 -22.86 10.79 -16.40
CA PHE A 282 -23.55 9.70 -15.74
C PHE A 282 -23.61 9.94 -14.23
N HIS A 283 -24.59 9.34 -13.57
CA HIS A 283 -24.74 9.30 -12.11
C HIS A 283 -25.30 7.94 -11.75
N GLY A 284 -24.51 7.13 -11.07
CA GLY A 284 -24.86 5.74 -10.81
C GLY A 284 -24.08 4.76 -11.68
N ILE A 285 -23.17 4.01 -11.07
CA ILE A 285 -22.46 2.89 -11.69
C ILE A 285 -22.99 1.59 -11.07
N ASP A 286 -23.19 0.56 -11.89
CA ASP A 286 -23.58 -0.78 -11.46
C ASP A 286 -22.39 -1.55 -10.88
N MET A 287 -21.93 -1.07 -9.72
CA MET A 287 -20.79 -1.64 -9.00
C MET A 287 -21.00 -1.67 -7.49
N LYS A 288 -20.28 -2.57 -6.83
CA LYS A 288 -20.27 -2.70 -5.37
C LYS A 288 -18.85 -2.76 -4.82
N PRO A 289 -18.50 -1.91 -3.86
CA PRO A 289 -19.24 -0.72 -3.42
C PRO A 289 -19.10 0.44 -4.42
N GLY A 290 -19.82 1.55 -4.18
CA GLY A 290 -19.64 2.79 -4.94
C GLY A 290 -20.70 3.14 -5.97
N LYS A 291 -21.86 2.47 -5.91
CA LYS A 291 -23.04 2.75 -6.73
C LYS A 291 -23.32 4.24 -7.03
N PRO A 292 -23.39 5.18 -6.07
CA PRO A 292 -23.81 6.56 -6.34
C PRO A 292 -22.77 7.44 -7.07
N THR A 293 -21.63 6.88 -7.50
CA THR A 293 -20.58 7.62 -8.19
C THR A 293 -21.10 8.34 -9.45
N PHE A 294 -20.69 9.60 -9.64
CA PHE A 294 -21.04 10.37 -10.84
C PHE A 294 -19.84 11.05 -11.49
N PHE A 295 -20.03 11.39 -12.76
CA PHE A 295 -19.11 12.19 -13.55
C PHE A 295 -19.87 13.29 -14.28
N ALA A 296 -19.42 14.53 -14.16
CA ALA A 296 -20.03 15.69 -14.80
C ALA A 296 -18.97 16.63 -15.40
N LEU A 297 -19.43 17.51 -16.28
CA LEU A 297 -18.60 18.44 -17.04
C LEU A 297 -19.08 19.87 -16.84
N ASN A 298 -18.12 20.78 -16.66
CA ASN A 298 -18.32 22.22 -16.68
C ASN A 298 -17.37 22.85 -17.71
N GLY A 299 -17.86 23.02 -18.94
CA GLY A 299 -17.03 23.37 -20.09
C GLY A 299 -15.99 22.30 -20.40
N LYS A 300 -14.70 22.63 -20.20
CA LYS A 300 -13.58 21.69 -20.35
C LYS A 300 -13.12 21.06 -19.02
N LYS A 301 -13.71 21.48 -17.89
CA LYS A 301 -13.34 21.02 -16.53
C LYS A 301 -14.24 19.86 -16.10
N PHE A 302 -13.70 19.05 -15.21
CA PHE A 302 -14.33 17.79 -14.79
C PHE A 302 -14.82 17.87 -13.35
N MET A 303 -15.92 17.17 -13.06
CA MET A 303 -16.40 16.92 -11.71
C MET A 303 -16.57 15.43 -11.48
N ILE A 304 -16.04 14.94 -10.37
CA ILE A 304 -16.15 13.55 -9.92
C ILE A 304 -16.86 13.57 -8.58
N GLY A 305 -18.03 12.94 -8.52
CA GLY A 305 -18.75 12.77 -7.27
C GLY A 305 -18.52 11.39 -6.69
N LEU A 306 -17.86 11.32 -5.54
CA LEU A 306 -17.59 10.09 -4.83
C LEU A 306 -18.63 9.84 -3.72
N PRO A 307 -18.94 8.57 -3.41
CA PRO A 307 -19.76 8.19 -2.26
C PRO A 307 -19.19 8.70 -0.93
N GLY A 308 -20.05 8.92 0.08
CA GLY A 308 -19.61 9.35 1.42
C GLY A 308 -18.95 8.25 2.27
N PHE A 309 -19.19 6.97 1.96
CA PHE A 309 -18.55 5.89 2.72
C PHE A 309 -17.10 5.64 2.26
N PRO A 310 -16.13 5.48 3.19
CA PRO A 310 -14.71 5.41 2.85
C PRO A 310 -14.32 4.33 1.84
N VAL A 311 -14.79 3.08 2.01
CA VAL A 311 -14.45 1.99 1.09
C VAL A 311 -15.02 2.27 -0.30
N SER A 312 -16.21 2.87 -0.34
CA SER A 312 -16.89 3.23 -1.59
C SER A 312 -16.14 4.36 -2.31
N ALA A 313 -15.76 5.42 -1.60
CA ALA A 313 -14.99 6.53 -2.16
C ALA A 313 -13.63 6.06 -2.69
N PHE A 314 -12.91 5.26 -1.89
CA PHE A 314 -11.61 4.70 -2.25
C PHE A 314 -11.70 3.87 -3.53
N ILE A 315 -12.57 2.86 -3.57
CA ILE A 315 -12.73 1.98 -4.74
C ILE A 315 -13.21 2.76 -5.96
N SER A 316 -14.18 3.66 -5.80
CA SER A 316 -14.71 4.43 -6.93
C SER A 316 -13.61 5.30 -7.54
N PHE A 317 -12.78 5.93 -6.71
CA PHE A 317 -11.67 6.74 -7.20
C PHE A 317 -10.59 5.89 -7.87
N THR A 318 -10.09 4.85 -7.19
CA THR A 318 -8.95 4.04 -7.68
C THR A 318 -9.31 3.20 -8.90
N LYS A 319 -10.50 2.58 -8.93
CA LYS A 319 -10.93 1.69 -10.02
C LYS A 319 -11.50 2.40 -11.24
N ILE A 320 -12.14 3.56 -11.06
CA ILE A 320 -12.88 4.21 -12.16
C ILE A 320 -12.13 5.42 -12.72
N PHE A 321 -11.46 6.21 -11.87
CA PHE A 321 -10.92 7.51 -12.29
C PHE A 321 -9.40 7.57 -12.31
N LEU A 322 -8.71 7.04 -11.29
CA LEU A 322 -7.27 7.30 -11.10
C LEU A 322 -6.43 6.91 -12.31
N GLU A 323 -6.60 5.70 -12.85
CA GLU A 323 -5.85 5.24 -14.01
C GLU A 323 -6.10 6.13 -15.24
N LYS A 324 -7.36 6.52 -15.47
CA LYS A 324 -7.73 7.39 -16.59
C LYS A 324 -7.18 8.81 -16.44
N LEU A 325 -7.05 9.31 -15.20
CA LEU A 325 -6.39 10.58 -14.91
C LEU A 325 -4.87 10.49 -15.10
N LEU A 326 -4.24 9.36 -14.77
CA LEU A 326 -2.82 9.13 -15.01
C LEU A 326 -2.52 9.06 -16.52
N GLU A 327 -3.36 8.34 -17.29
CA GLU A 327 -3.24 8.20 -18.75
C GLU A 327 -3.18 9.55 -19.46
N ILE A 328 -4.07 10.50 -19.13
CA ILE A 328 -4.06 11.83 -19.76
C ILE A 328 -2.85 12.69 -19.38
N THR A 329 -2.18 12.37 -18.28
CA THR A 329 -0.92 13.01 -17.91
C THR A 329 0.30 12.33 -18.55
N HIS A 330 0.10 11.28 -19.35
CA HIS A 330 1.14 10.40 -19.87
C HIS A 330 1.97 9.69 -18.78
N PHE A 331 1.41 9.59 -17.57
CA PHE A 331 2.04 8.84 -16.50
C PHE A 331 1.91 7.34 -16.80
N PRO A 332 2.97 6.54 -16.64
CA PRO A 332 2.92 5.10 -16.92
C PRO A 332 1.88 4.41 -16.04
N SER A 333 1.22 3.37 -16.56
CA SER A 333 0.33 2.56 -15.70
C SER A 333 1.17 1.87 -14.64
N MET A 334 0.76 2.04 -13.38
CA MET A 334 1.49 1.54 -12.20
C MET A 334 0.85 0.29 -11.61
N TYR A 335 -0.32 -0.08 -12.11
CA TYR A 335 -1.08 -1.20 -11.58
C TYR A 335 -0.88 -2.42 -12.45
N GLN A 336 -0.37 -3.48 -11.85
CA GLN A 336 -0.31 -4.79 -12.49
C GLN A 336 -1.57 -5.57 -12.13
N GLU A 337 -2.22 -6.11 -13.16
CA GLU A 337 -3.17 -7.20 -12.96
C GLU A 337 -2.38 -8.47 -12.69
N LEU A 338 -2.65 -9.08 -11.55
CA LEU A 338 -2.04 -10.33 -11.12
C LEU A 338 -3.13 -11.38 -10.98
N VAL A 339 -2.74 -12.65 -11.01
CA VAL A 339 -3.61 -13.78 -10.71
C VAL A 339 -3.26 -14.29 -9.32
N ALA A 340 -4.25 -14.45 -8.47
CA ALA A 340 -4.11 -15.04 -7.14
C ALA A 340 -5.17 -16.13 -6.94
N GLN A 341 -4.90 -17.10 -6.06
CA GLN A 341 -5.93 -18.05 -5.64
C GLN A 341 -6.73 -17.51 -4.47
N LEU A 342 -8.05 -17.64 -4.56
CA LEU A 342 -8.93 -17.26 -3.48
C LEU A 342 -8.72 -18.20 -2.29
N ALA A 343 -8.27 -17.66 -1.15
CA ALA A 343 -7.98 -18.49 0.02
C ALA A 343 -9.26 -19.06 0.67
N LEU A 344 -10.38 -18.33 0.56
CA LEU A 344 -11.65 -18.66 1.20
C LEU A 344 -12.82 -18.34 0.28
N GLY A 345 -13.77 -19.27 0.21
CA GLY A 345 -14.98 -19.09 -0.56
C GLY A 345 -15.76 -17.87 -0.10
N THR A 346 -16.29 -17.09 -1.05
CA THR A 346 -16.85 -15.77 -0.76
C THR A 346 -18.14 -15.52 -1.50
N SER A 347 -19.19 -15.20 -0.74
CA SER A 347 -20.46 -14.77 -1.31
C SER A 347 -20.34 -13.38 -1.92
N ILE A 348 -20.85 -13.25 -3.14
CA ILE A 348 -20.86 -12.02 -3.91
C ILE A 348 -22.29 -11.69 -4.33
N LYS A 349 -22.56 -10.40 -4.52
CA LYS A 349 -23.91 -9.99 -4.92
C LYS A 349 -24.02 -10.07 -6.43
N LYS A 350 -24.94 -10.91 -6.92
CA LYS A 350 -25.27 -10.98 -8.34
C LYS A 350 -25.77 -9.65 -8.89
N GLY A 351 -25.50 -9.41 -10.16
CA GLY A 351 -26.09 -8.33 -10.93
C GLY A 351 -25.37 -6.99 -10.81
N SER A 352 -24.20 -6.93 -10.18
CA SER A 352 -23.30 -5.76 -10.20
C SER A 352 -21.85 -6.23 -10.23
N THR A 353 -20.93 -5.44 -10.78
CA THR A 353 -19.50 -5.72 -10.66
C THR A 353 -19.06 -5.55 -9.21
N ASN A 354 -18.42 -6.55 -8.61
CA ASN A 354 -17.95 -6.51 -7.23
C ASN A 354 -16.45 -6.21 -7.19
N PHE A 355 -16.08 -5.20 -6.42
CA PHE A 355 -14.70 -4.86 -6.06
C PHE A 355 -14.47 -5.23 -4.60
N ILE A 356 -13.64 -6.24 -4.37
CA ILE A 356 -13.43 -6.82 -3.04
C ILE A 356 -11.99 -6.54 -2.63
N PRO A 357 -11.75 -5.62 -1.68
CA PRO A 357 -10.42 -5.45 -1.09
C PRO A 357 -9.94 -6.79 -0.50
N SER A 358 -8.66 -7.10 -0.63
CA SER A 358 -8.10 -8.37 -0.18
C SER A 358 -6.71 -8.22 0.40
N ILE A 359 -6.38 -9.06 1.39
CA ILE A 359 -4.99 -9.25 1.85
C ILE A 359 -4.31 -10.19 0.86
N LEU A 360 -3.04 -9.94 0.54
CA LEU A 360 -2.22 -10.84 -0.26
C LEU A 360 -1.19 -11.59 0.58
N TYR A 361 -0.99 -12.88 0.28
CA TYR A 361 -0.02 -13.73 0.96
C TYR A 361 0.61 -14.74 -0.01
N GLY A 362 1.89 -15.07 0.23
CA GLY A 362 2.64 -16.10 -0.52
C GLY A 362 3.50 -15.56 -1.66
N SER A 363 4.71 -16.11 -1.82
CA SER A 363 5.68 -15.73 -2.86
C SER A 363 5.61 -16.60 -4.11
N ASP A 364 5.61 -17.92 -3.93
CA ASP A 364 5.65 -18.89 -5.03
C ASP A 364 4.27 -19.06 -5.67
N ARG A 365 3.24 -18.99 -4.83
CA ARG A 365 1.83 -18.92 -5.20
C ARG A 365 1.18 -17.81 -4.40
N LEU A 366 0.51 -16.90 -5.09
CA LEU A 366 -0.18 -15.78 -4.48
C LEU A 366 -1.59 -16.20 -4.05
N TYR A 367 -1.95 -15.94 -2.80
CA TYR A 367 -3.28 -16.14 -2.24
C TYR A 367 -3.93 -14.80 -1.93
N ALA A 368 -5.22 -14.69 -2.22
CA ALA A 368 -6.04 -13.52 -1.92
C ALA A 368 -7.07 -13.86 -0.83
N PHE A 369 -7.03 -13.12 0.27
CA PHE A 369 -7.99 -13.22 1.37
C PHE A 369 -9.02 -12.09 1.29
N PRO A 370 -10.26 -12.36 0.85
CA PRO A 370 -11.25 -11.34 0.54
C PRO A 370 -11.80 -10.67 1.80
N LEU A 371 -11.61 -9.36 1.93
CA LEU A 371 -12.11 -8.57 3.05
C LEU A 371 -13.58 -8.20 2.79
N THR A 372 -14.48 -9.04 3.29
CA THR A 372 -15.93 -8.82 3.27
C THR A 372 -16.37 -7.86 4.38
N GLY A 373 -17.54 -7.24 4.22
CA GLY A 373 -18.10 -6.30 5.19
C GLY A 373 -18.88 -5.17 4.55
N GLU A 374 -19.23 -4.17 5.36
CA GLU A 374 -19.99 -3.01 4.92
C GLU A 374 -19.10 -1.96 4.24
N SER A 375 -19.72 -1.03 3.51
CA SER A 375 -19.04 0.07 2.83
C SER A 375 -18.34 1.04 3.79
N GLY A 376 -18.78 1.10 5.05
CA GLY A 376 -18.19 1.94 6.10
C GLY A 376 -17.03 1.29 6.86
N SER A 377 -16.66 0.04 6.56
CA SER A 377 -15.66 -0.71 7.34
C SER A 377 -14.23 -0.27 7.00
N LEU A 378 -13.68 0.68 7.77
CA LEU A 378 -12.30 1.20 7.58
C LEU A 378 -11.24 0.10 7.58
N SER A 379 -11.41 -0.96 8.38
CA SER A 379 -10.48 -2.08 8.45
C SER A 379 -10.22 -2.75 7.11
N ARG A 380 -11.18 -2.68 6.17
CA ARG A 380 -11.06 -3.26 4.83
C ARG A 380 -10.06 -2.49 3.96
N ILE A 381 -9.91 -1.19 4.18
CA ILE A 381 -8.91 -0.36 3.49
C ILE A 381 -7.55 -0.54 4.15
N LEU A 382 -7.51 -0.50 5.48
CA LEU A 382 -6.25 -0.58 6.24
C LEU A 382 -5.51 -1.91 6.06
N LYS A 383 -6.25 -3.00 5.82
CA LYS A 383 -5.69 -4.33 5.64
C LYS A 383 -5.49 -4.73 4.18
N SER A 384 -6.07 -4.01 3.22
CA SER A 384 -6.05 -4.47 1.83
C SER A 384 -4.73 -4.16 1.14
N ASP A 385 -4.22 -5.16 0.44
CA ASP A 385 -3.05 -5.05 -0.45
C ASP A 385 -3.48 -5.01 -1.92
N ALA A 386 -4.67 -5.52 -2.23
CA ALA A 386 -5.22 -5.60 -3.58
C ALA A 386 -6.73 -5.48 -3.61
N ILE A 387 -7.29 -5.37 -4.81
CA ILE A 387 -8.73 -5.41 -5.10
C ILE A 387 -8.99 -6.55 -6.09
N ILE A 388 -9.79 -7.53 -5.68
CA ILE A 388 -10.37 -8.53 -6.59
C ILE A 388 -11.50 -7.87 -7.38
N THR A 389 -11.53 -8.09 -8.70
CA THR A 389 -12.65 -7.66 -9.56
C THR A 389 -13.44 -8.89 -9.99
N VAL A 390 -14.76 -8.88 -9.76
CA VAL A 390 -15.65 -9.98 -10.10
C VAL A 390 -16.85 -9.47 -10.87
N ASP A 391 -17.12 -10.07 -12.02
CA ASP A 391 -18.24 -9.70 -12.87
C ASP A 391 -19.59 -10.23 -12.38
N SER A 392 -20.64 -9.60 -12.91
CA SER A 392 -22.01 -9.60 -12.38
C SER A 392 -22.78 -10.93 -12.43
N ASP A 393 -22.22 -11.99 -13.00
CA ASP A 393 -22.92 -13.26 -13.26
C ASP A 393 -22.81 -14.27 -12.11
N LYS A 394 -21.80 -14.15 -11.25
CA LYS A 394 -21.57 -15.06 -10.12
C LYS A 394 -22.24 -14.59 -8.82
N GLU A 395 -22.64 -15.55 -7.99
CA GLU A 395 -23.18 -15.35 -6.62
C GLU A 395 -22.22 -15.82 -5.52
N TYR A 396 -21.23 -16.62 -5.90
CA TYR A 396 -20.26 -17.19 -5.01
C TYR A 396 -18.96 -17.42 -5.77
N LEU A 397 -17.83 -17.22 -5.09
CA LEU A 397 -16.51 -17.64 -5.55
C LEU A 397 -16.05 -18.81 -4.71
N GLU A 398 -15.48 -19.84 -5.34
CA GLU A 398 -15.01 -21.03 -4.64
C GLU A 398 -13.59 -20.83 -4.11
N ALA A 399 -13.29 -21.42 -2.95
CA ALA A 399 -11.91 -21.46 -2.45
C ALA A 399 -11.02 -22.24 -3.43
N GLY A 400 -9.83 -21.71 -3.72
CA GLY A 400 -8.89 -22.26 -4.70
C GLY A 400 -9.13 -21.80 -6.15
N GLU A 401 -10.22 -21.06 -6.42
CA GLU A 401 -10.45 -20.43 -7.73
C GLU A 401 -9.40 -19.35 -8.00
N ASP A 402 -8.89 -19.31 -9.23
CA ASP A 402 -8.00 -18.23 -9.69
C ASP A 402 -8.82 -16.96 -9.94
N VAL A 403 -8.41 -15.85 -9.31
CA VAL A 403 -9.07 -14.56 -9.42
C VAL A 403 -8.09 -13.48 -9.90
N THR A 404 -8.59 -12.58 -10.75
CA THR A 404 -7.84 -11.39 -11.17
C THR A 404 -7.88 -10.35 -10.05
N ILE A 405 -6.69 -9.90 -9.66
CA ILE A 405 -6.49 -8.86 -8.66
C ILE A 405 -5.77 -7.67 -9.27
N GLN A 406 -6.08 -6.48 -8.77
CA GLN A 406 -5.27 -5.30 -8.97
C GLN A 406 -4.55 -4.96 -7.66
N SER A 407 -3.22 -4.95 -7.67
CA SER A 407 -2.44 -4.51 -6.52
C SER A 407 -2.73 -3.04 -6.19
N LEU A 408 -2.76 -2.66 -4.92
CA LEU A 408 -2.88 -1.26 -4.48
C LEU A 408 -1.52 -0.55 -4.41
N ASN A 409 -0.43 -1.31 -4.49
CA ASN A 409 0.95 -0.82 -4.48
C ASN A 409 1.67 -1.28 -5.75
N GLU A 410 2.69 -0.52 -6.18
CA GLU A 410 3.50 -0.87 -7.37
C GLU A 410 4.12 -2.26 -7.22
N GLU A 411 4.67 -2.54 -6.04
CA GLU A 411 5.05 -3.87 -5.61
C GLU A 411 4.16 -4.28 -4.42
N PRO A 412 3.51 -5.46 -4.46
CA PRO A 412 2.71 -5.95 -3.33
C PRO A 412 3.58 -6.11 -2.08
N TYR A 413 3.18 -5.46 -0.98
CA TYR A 413 3.79 -5.71 0.34
C TYR A 413 3.24 -7.02 0.90
N LEU A 414 3.87 -8.14 0.55
CA LEU A 414 3.43 -9.45 1.00
C LEU A 414 3.78 -9.67 2.46
N SER A 415 2.83 -10.19 3.23
CA SER A 415 3.08 -10.56 4.62
C SER A 415 4.03 -11.76 4.73
N SER A 416 4.93 -11.74 5.72
CA SER A 416 5.83 -12.87 5.99
C SER A 416 5.09 -14.06 6.61
N GLY A 417 3.85 -13.84 7.05
CA GLY A 417 2.93 -14.87 7.52
C GLY A 417 1.49 -14.37 7.48
N ILE A 418 0.56 -15.29 7.65
CA ILE A 418 -0.85 -14.97 7.87
C ILE A 418 -1.42 -15.86 8.99
N LEU A 419 -2.03 -15.20 9.96
CA LEU A 419 -2.75 -15.81 11.08
C LEU A 419 -4.25 -15.87 10.75
N VAL A 420 -4.77 -17.09 10.63
CA VAL A 420 -6.20 -17.38 10.45
C VAL A 420 -6.86 -17.91 11.73
N GLY A 421 -8.17 -18.13 11.71
CA GLY A 421 -8.92 -18.65 12.86
C GLY A 421 -9.35 -17.58 13.86
N HIS A 422 -9.35 -17.93 15.14
CA HIS A 422 -9.68 -17.02 16.23
C HIS A 422 -8.51 -16.08 16.47
N ILE A 423 -8.73 -14.77 16.34
CA ILE A 423 -7.68 -13.76 16.48
C ILE A 423 -7.81 -13.03 17.83
N ASP A 424 -6.72 -13.03 18.61
CA ASP A 424 -6.59 -12.26 19.84
C ASP A 424 -5.64 -11.06 19.66
N PRO A 425 -5.96 -9.86 20.21
CA PRO A 425 -5.09 -8.68 20.12
C PRO A 425 -3.67 -8.87 20.67
N ILE A 426 -3.41 -9.84 21.56
CA ILE A 426 -2.05 -10.11 22.02
C ILE A 426 -1.12 -10.51 20.87
N MET A 427 -1.66 -11.13 19.81
CA MET A 427 -0.87 -11.55 18.65
C MET A 427 -0.30 -10.37 17.88
N ASP A 428 -1.07 -9.28 17.70
CA ASP A 428 -0.55 -8.06 17.08
C ASP A 428 0.63 -7.48 17.90
N THR A 429 0.58 -7.57 19.23
CA THR A 429 1.69 -7.15 20.11
C THR A 429 2.90 -8.09 19.99
N ILE A 430 2.69 -9.41 19.90
CA ILE A 430 3.76 -10.40 19.69
C ILE A 430 4.46 -10.14 18.34
N PHE A 431 3.70 -9.94 17.27
CA PHE A 431 4.26 -9.64 15.94
C PHE A 431 5.00 -8.31 15.94
N SER A 432 4.47 -7.28 16.59
CA SER A 432 5.14 -5.99 16.73
C SER A 432 6.46 -6.08 17.51
N ILE A 433 6.51 -6.79 18.64
CA ILE A 433 7.73 -6.93 19.46
C ILE A 433 8.79 -7.75 18.71
N SER A 434 8.38 -8.81 18.01
CA SER A 434 9.30 -9.65 17.23
C SER A 434 9.78 -8.99 15.93
N GLY A 435 9.19 -7.86 15.53
CA GLY A 435 9.47 -7.22 14.24
C GLY A 435 8.96 -8.02 13.03
N SER A 436 7.97 -8.89 13.24
CA SER A 436 7.43 -9.77 12.21
C SER A 436 6.19 -9.15 11.57
N TYR A 437 6.11 -9.18 10.24
CA TYR A 437 4.96 -8.65 9.50
C TYR A 437 3.98 -9.77 9.15
N VAL A 438 3.07 -10.06 10.09
CA VAL A 438 2.06 -11.11 9.95
C VAL A 438 0.68 -10.49 9.83
N SER A 439 -0.03 -10.83 8.76
CA SER A 439 -1.41 -10.41 8.55
C SER A 439 -2.38 -11.25 9.39
N CYS A 440 -3.44 -10.64 9.92
CA CYS A 440 -4.46 -11.35 10.71
C CYS A 440 -5.81 -11.34 9.97
N TYR A 441 -6.33 -12.52 9.66
CA TYR A 441 -7.60 -12.73 8.97
C TYR A 441 -8.51 -13.66 9.79
N ARG A 442 -9.67 -13.17 10.24
CA ARG A 442 -10.55 -13.97 11.10
C ARG A 442 -11.35 -14.97 10.28
N THR A 443 -11.40 -16.21 10.73
CA THR A 443 -12.17 -17.30 10.10
C THR A 443 -12.89 -18.14 11.15
N SER A 444 -13.80 -19.01 10.72
CA SER A 444 -14.24 -20.14 11.54
C SER A 444 -13.07 -21.10 11.84
N TYR A 445 -13.29 -22.06 12.73
CA TYR A 445 -12.30 -23.10 12.99
C TYR A 445 -12.06 -23.95 11.73
N GLU A 446 -13.12 -24.36 11.06
CA GLU A 446 -13.09 -25.22 9.88
C GLU A 446 -12.36 -24.54 8.71
N ASP A 447 -12.69 -23.28 8.43
CA ASP A 447 -12.05 -22.48 7.38
C ASP A 447 -10.57 -22.22 7.69
N GLY A 448 -10.25 -21.95 8.96
CA GLY A 448 -8.88 -21.72 9.41
C GLY A 448 -8.03 -22.99 9.27
N LEU A 449 -8.59 -24.14 9.61
CA LEU A 449 -7.93 -25.43 9.43
C LEU A 449 -7.74 -25.75 7.95
N ALA A 450 -8.74 -25.48 7.11
CA ALA A 450 -8.63 -25.68 5.66
C ALA A 450 -7.52 -24.83 5.03
N CYS A 451 -7.37 -23.57 5.45
CA CYS A 451 -6.28 -22.70 5.01
C CYS A 451 -4.89 -23.21 5.46
N LEU A 452 -4.82 -23.78 6.66
CA LEU A 452 -3.58 -24.37 7.17
C LEU A 452 -3.24 -25.71 6.46
N GLU A 453 -4.25 -26.48 6.05
CA GLU A 453 -4.09 -27.75 5.32
C GLU A 453 -3.69 -27.54 3.86
N ASN A 454 -4.23 -26.51 3.20
CA ASN A 454 -3.93 -26.23 1.79
C ASN A 454 -2.71 -25.30 1.59
N GLY A 455 -2.13 -24.79 2.68
CA GLY A 455 -0.95 -23.92 2.66
C GLY A 455 -1.22 -22.45 2.31
N SER A 456 -2.49 -22.02 2.24
CA SER A 456 -2.83 -20.60 2.08
C SER A 456 -2.61 -19.79 3.36
N ALA A 457 -2.42 -20.45 4.50
CA ALA A 457 -1.98 -19.84 5.75
C ALA A 457 -0.91 -20.67 6.45
N ASN A 458 -0.05 -20.01 7.23
CA ASN A 458 1.00 -20.66 8.01
C ASN A 458 0.75 -20.67 9.53
N LEU A 459 -0.15 -19.84 10.04
CA LEU A 459 -0.51 -19.79 11.46
C LEU A 459 -2.04 -19.88 11.62
N MET A 460 -2.52 -20.64 12.61
CA MET A 460 -3.92 -20.67 12.98
C MET A 460 -4.10 -20.43 14.49
N GLY A 461 -4.89 -19.42 14.84
CA GLY A 461 -5.31 -19.15 16.20
C GLY A 461 -6.53 -19.99 16.58
N LEU A 462 -6.50 -20.61 17.76
CA LEU A 462 -7.61 -21.39 18.28
C LEU A 462 -7.79 -21.15 19.78
N ARG A 463 -9.04 -21.29 20.21
CA ARG A 463 -9.45 -21.22 21.61
C ARG A 463 -9.98 -22.58 22.00
N ALA A 464 -9.55 -23.06 23.14
CA ALA A 464 -10.01 -24.32 23.69
C ALA A 464 -10.20 -24.19 25.19
N LYS A 465 -11.00 -25.07 25.78
CA LYS A 465 -11.13 -25.15 27.24
C LYS A 465 -9.75 -25.36 27.88
N SER A 466 -9.50 -24.72 29.01
CA SER A 466 -8.18 -24.82 29.63
C SER A 466 -7.84 -26.27 29.97
N GLN A 467 -6.60 -26.68 29.67
CA GLN A 467 -6.11 -28.07 29.82
C GLN A 467 -6.84 -29.13 28.99
N SER A 468 -7.75 -28.74 28.10
CA SER A 468 -8.27 -29.67 27.08
C SER A 468 -7.24 -29.88 25.98
N LYS A 469 -7.20 -31.11 25.46
CA LYS A 469 -6.38 -31.41 24.29
C LYS A 469 -6.94 -30.68 23.07
N PRO A 470 -6.09 -30.21 22.13
CA PRO A 470 -6.53 -29.80 20.81
C PRO A 470 -7.42 -30.87 20.15
N PRO A 471 -8.24 -30.49 19.15
CA PRO A 471 -9.15 -31.43 18.48
C PRO A 471 -8.43 -32.69 17.97
N SER A 472 -8.99 -33.86 18.27
CA SER A 472 -8.39 -35.16 17.96
C SER A 472 -8.08 -35.31 16.47
N GLY A 473 -6.88 -35.77 16.12
CA GLY A 473 -6.43 -35.99 14.73
C GLY A 473 -5.61 -34.83 14.15
N THR A 474 -5.86 -33.59 14.57
CA THR A 474 -5.06 -32.41 14.14
C THR A 474 -3.65 -32.42 14.77
N GLU A 475 -3.52 -32.96 15.99
CA GLU A 475 -2.26 -33.12 16.72
C GLU A 475 -1.20 -33.95 15.98
N LEU A 476 -1.60 -34.78 15.00
CA LEU A 476 -0.67 -35.58 14.22
C LEU A 476 0.11 -34.71 13.23
N LYS A 477 -0.55 -33.73 12.60
CA LYS A 477 0.02 -32.86 11.55
C LYS A 477 0.57 -31.53 12.09
N TYR A 478 0.02 -31.03 13.20
CA TYR A 478 0.28 -29.67 13.68
C TYR A 478 0.94 -29.63 15.05
N LYS A 479 1.79 -28.61 15.25
CA LYS A 479 2.37 -28.26 16.55
C LYS A 479 1.56 -27.12 17.16
N PHE A 480 1.19 -27.27 18.43
CA PHE A 480 0.38 -26.30 19.15
C PHE A 480 1.22 -25.58 20.20
N PHE A 481 1.20 -24.25 20.16
CA PHE A 481 1.86 -23.38 21.11
C PHE A 481 0.81 -22.68 21.97
N ARG A 482 0.69 -23.06 23.24
CA ARG A 482 -0.18 -22.36 24.19
C ARG A 482 0.43 -20.99 24.49
N ILE A 483 -0.26 -19.92 24.12
CA ILE A 483 0.22 -18.54 24.31
C ILE A 483 -0.16 -18.05 25.71
N PHE A 484 -1.43 -18.18 26.08
CA PHE A 484 -1.94 -17.76 27.38
C PHE A 484 -3.18 -18.56 27.78
N SER A 485 -3.55 -18.44 29.05
CA SER A 485 -4.86 -18.84 29.58
C SER A 485 -5.59 -17.61 30.12
N GLU A 486 -6.92 -17.58 30.05
CA GLU A 486 -7.73 -16.48 30.56
C GLU A 486 -9.04 -16.97 31.20
N ASP A 487 -9.59 -16.13 32.08
CA ASP A 487 -10.93 -16.32 32.63
C ASP A 487 -11.97 -15.74 31.68
N LEU A 488 -12.94 -16.57 31.27
CA LEU A 488 -14.14 -16.18 30.54
C LEU A 488 -15.34 -16.20 31.49
N GLY A 489 -16.24 -15.24 31.31
CA GLY A 489 -17.38 -15.09 32.21
C GLY A 489 -18.32 -13.99 31.77
N ILE A 490 -18.95 -13.30 32.72
CA ILE A 490 -19.96 -12.27 32.43
C ILE A 490 -19.47 -10.90 32.81
N VAL A 491 -19.64 -9.97 31.86
CA VAL A 491 -19.43 -8.53 32.06
C VAL A 491 -20.75 -7.80 32.21
N PHE A 492 -20.82 -6.90 33.18
CA PHE A 492 -22.00 -6.07 33.49
C PHE A 492 -21.55 -4.73 34.08
N ARG A 493 -22.45 -3.75 34.15
CA ARG A 493 -22.07 -2.42 34.65
C ARG A 493 -21.88 -2.43 36.16
N LYS A 494 -20.89 -1.66 36.61
CA LYS A 494 -20.61 -1.48 38.04
C LYS A 494 -21.78 -0.84 38.76
N GLY A 495 -22.21 -1.46 39.86
CA GLY A 495 -23.32 -0.97 40.68
C GLY A 495 -24.73 -1.38 40.21
N ASP A 496 -24.85 -2.19 39.16
CA ASP A 496 -26.12 -2.86 38.87
C ASP A 496 -26.38 -3.91 39.98
N ASN A 497 -27.42 -3.67 40.81
CA ASN A 497 -27.71 -4.42 42.05
C ASN A 497 -28.16 -5.87 41.85
N ASP A 498 -28.40 -6.28 40.61
CA ASP A 498 -28.82 -7.64 40.24
C ASP A 498 -27.93 -8.15 39.10
N PRO A 499 -26.69 -8.57 39.40
CA PRO A 499 -25.84 -9.17 38.37
C PRO A 499 -26.49 -10.47 37.90
N PRO A 500 -26.48 -10.78 36.59
CA PRO A 500 -27.01 -12.04 36.09
C PRO A 500 -26.37 -13.20 36.86
N GLY A 501 -27.18 -13.96 37.61
CA GLY A 501 -26.72 -15.14 38.35
C GLY A 501 -26.46 -14.98 39.85
N LYS A 502 -26.77 -13.85 40.52
CA LYS A 502 -26.82 -13.81 42.00
C LYS A 502 -28.26 -13.71 42.52
N SER A 503 -28.76 -14.83 43.04
CA SER A 503 -29.99 -14.97 43.84
C SER A 503 -31.30 -14.72 43.07
N GLY A 504 -31.92 -15.80 42.58
CA GLY A 504 -33.37 -15.86 42.31
C GLY A 504 -33.98 -14.85 41.33
N SER A 505 -33.18 -14.06 40.61
CA SER A 505 -33.71 -13.08 39.67
C SER A 505 -34.30 -13.78 38.46
N LYS A 506 -35.59 -13.49 38.20
CA LYS A 506 -36.33 -13.94 37.02
C LYS A 506 -35.68 -13.32 35.79
N ILE A 507 -34.70 -14.02 35.21
CA ILE A 507 -34.07 -13.64 33.97
C ILE A 507 -35.06 -13.84 32.81
N GLY A 508 -35.70 -12.74 32.43
CA GLY A 508 -36.15 -12.45 31.07
C GLY A 508 -35.18 -11.48 30.37
N THR A 509 -33.86 -11.66 30.59
CA THR A 509 -32.82 -10.75 30.13
C THR A 509 -32.26 -11.12 28.75
N VAL A 510 -31.80 -10.07 28.06
CA VAL A 510 -31.01 -10.16 26.83
C VAL A 510 -29.53 -10.33 27.20
N LEU A 511 -28.86 -11.36 26.70
CA LEU A 511 -27.43 -11.62 26.91
C LEU A 511 -26.68 -11.41 25.59
N GLY A 512 -25.62 -10.60 25.65
CA GLY A 512 -24.66 -10.50 24.54
C GLY A 512 -23.78 -11.74 24.46
N ILE A 513 -23.71 -12.38 23.29
CA ILE A 513 -22.80 -13.51 23.00
C ILE A 513 -21.89 -13.17 21.82
N PRO A 514 -20.65 -13.68 21.77
CA PRO A 514 -19.79 -13.46 20.62
C PRO A 514 -20.20 -14.34 19.45
N ALA A 515 -19.94 -13.90 18.23
CA ALA A 515 -20.14 -14.70 17.03
C ALA A 515 -19.27 -15.97 17.06
N ALA A 516 -19.80 -17.07 16.52
CA ALA A 516 -19.11 -18.36 16.44
C ALA A 516 -17.79 -18.29 15.66
N SER A 517 -17.64 -17.32 14.74
CA SER A 517 -16.38 -17.04 14.02
C SER A 517 -15.26 -16.47 14.90
N THR A 518 -15.55 -16.13 16.16
CA THR A 518 -14.59 -15.51 17.09
C THR A 518 -14.36 -16.37 18.32
N TYR A 519 -15.38 -17.13 18.75
CA TYR A 519 -15.33 -18.02 19.90
C TYR A 519 -16.07 -19.33 19.60
N PRO A 520 -15.53 -20.49 20.02
CA PRO A 520 -16.21 -21.78 19.88
C PRO A 520 -17.60 -21.80 20.53
N GLU A 521 -18.59 -22.38 19.84
CA GLU A 521 -19.97 -22.49 20.36
C GLU A 521 -20.05 -23.29 21.67
N ASP A 522 -19.25 -24.34 21.82
CA ASP A 522 -19.23 -25.16 23.03
C ASP A 522 -18.73 -24.37 24.26
N ILE A 523 -17.80 -23.44 24.07
CA ILE A 523 -17.34 -22.51 25.12
C ILE A 523 -18.45 -21.52 25.47
N ILE A 524 -19.15 -20.98 24.46
CA ILE A 524 -20.28 -20.05 24.65
C ILE A 524 -21.40 -20.74 25.45
N GLU A 525 -21.83 -21.94 25.04
CA GLU A 525 -22.90 -22.69 25.73
C GLU A 525 -22.51 -23.12 27.14
N GLN A 526 -21.23 -23.45 27.38
CA GLN A 526 -20.75 -23.74 28.73
C GLN A 526 -20.81 -22.50 29.63
N CYS A 527 -20.42 -21.33 29.14
CA CYS A 527 -20.59 -20.07 29.86
C CYS A 527 -22.05 -19.81 30.20
N ILE A 528 -22.97 -20.02 29.25
CA ILE A 528 -24.40 -19.82 29.45
C ILE A 528 -24.95 -20.80 30.49
N THR A 529 -24.59 -22.08 30.40
CA THR A 529 -25.08 -23.13 31.32
C THR A 529 -24.70 -22.84 32.78
N HIS A 530 -23.48 -22.36 33.04
CA HIS A 530 -23.04 -22.02 34.39
C HIS A 530 -23.80 -20.81 34.99
N LEU A 531 -24.46 -19.98 34.18
CA LEU A 531 -25.27 -18.86 34.65
C LEU A 531 -26.69 -19.30 35.07
N HIS A 532 -27.17 -20.43 34.56
CA HIS A 532 -28.50 -20.96 34.79
C HIS A 532 -28.58 -21.93 35.97
N TYR A 533 -28.26 -21.46 37.18
CA TYR A 533 -28.66 -22.17 38.42
C TYR A 533 -30.19 -22.07 38.61
N GLY A 534 -30.94 -22.82 37.79
CA GLY A 534 -32.39 -23.00 37.87
C GLY A 534 -33.03 -23.32 36.52
N ALA A 535 -33.53 -24.55 36.34
CA ALA A 535 -34.30 -24.96 35.17
C ALA A 535 -35.56 -24.07 35.01
N GLY A 536 -35.65 -23.30 33.92
CA GLY A 536 -36.86 -22.53 33.57
C GLY A 536 -36.68 -21.06 33.19
N SER A 537 -35.45 -20.53 33.06
CA SER A 537 -35.23 -19.13 32.62
C SER A 537 -34.99 -19.03 31.11
N HIS A 538 -35.78 -18.21 30.41
CA HIS A 538 -35.57 -17.90 28.99
C HIS A 538 -34.62 -16.69 28.85
N VAL A 539 -33.37 -16.94 28.43
CA VAL A 539 -32.42 -15.88 28.04
C VAL A 539 -32.55 -15.59 26.56
N SER A 540 -32.86 -14.34 26.21
CA SER A 540 -32.78 -13.88 24.81
C SER A 540 -31.31 -13.61 24.48
N ARG A 541 -30.81 -14.12 23.36
CA ARG A 541 -29.41 -13.96 22.95
C ARG A 541 -29.31 -12.90 21.86
N VAL A 542 -28.31 -12.03 21.95
CA VAL A 542 -27.95 -11.09 20.87
C VAL A 542 -26.49 -11.30 20.54
N GLU A 543 -26.22 -11.64 19.29
CA GLU A 543 -24.86 -11.86 18.81
C GLU A 543 -24.13 -10.54 18.53
N TYR A 544 -22.86 -10.50 18.87
CA TYR A 544 -21.93 -9.40 18.59
C TYR A 544 -20.63 -9.95 18.01
N SER A 545 -19.87 -9.13 17.29
CA SER A 545 -18.66 -9.56 16.58
C SER A 545 -17.56 -10.13 17.48
N ASP A 546 -17.36 -9.58 18.69
CA ASP A 546 -16.36 -10.05 19.67
C ASP A 546 -16.70 -9.59 21.11
N LEU A 547 -15.90 -10.02 22.09
CA LEU A 547 -16.10 -9.64 23.51
C LEU A 547 -16.01 -8.12 23.75
N ARG A 548 -15.23 -7.37 22.95
CA ARG A 548 -15.09 -5.92 23.10
C ARG A 548 -16.36 -5.20 22.65
N SER A 549 -16.99 -5.69 21.59
CA SER A 549 -18.28 -5.19 21.10
C SER A 549 -19.40 -5.45 22.10
N ILE A 550 -19.38 -6.61 22.77
CA ILE A 550 -20.29 -6.92 23.87
C ILE A 550 -20.07 -5.97 25.05
N ALA A 551 -18.83 -5.82 25.52
CA ALA A 551 -18.49 -4.91 26.61
C ALA A 551 -18.88 -3.44 26.29
N LEU A 552 -18.67 -2.99 25.05
CA LEU A 552 -19.11 -1.67 24.60
C LEU A 552 -20.64 -1.53 24.61
N ALA A 553 -21.37 -2.55 24.17
CA ALA A 553 -22.84 -2.56 24.20
C ALA A 553 -23.39 -2.54 25.64
N VAL A 554 -22.76 -3.27 26.56
CA VAL A 554 -23.06 -3.24 28.00
C VAL A 554 -22.80 -1.85 28.57
N ARG A 555 -21.62 -1.28 28.30
CA ARG A 555 -21.25 0.08 28.75
C ARG A 555 -22.25 1.14 28.26
N ASN A 556 -22.70 1.01 27.01
CA ASN A 556 -23.64 1.94 26.38
C ASN A 556 -25.12 1.63 26.68
N ARG A 557 -25.41 0.74 27.65
CA ARG A 557 -26.77 0.38 28.08
C ARG A 557 -27.66 -0.20 26.97
N ARG A 558 -27.07 -0.78 25.91
CA ARG A 558 -27.82 -1.48 24.86
C ARG A 558 -28.28 -2.86 25.31
N ILE A 559 -27.46 -3.52 26.13
CA ILE A 559 -27.76 -4.81 26.76
C ILE A 559 -27.39 -4.76 28.25
N PRO A 560 -28.05 -5.55 29.11
CA PRO A 560 -27.77 -5.54 30.54
C PRO A 560 -26.42 -6.19 30.88
N ALA A 561 -26.07 -7.28 30.19
CA ALA A 561 -24.85 -8.04 30.40
C ALA A 561 -24.49 -8.86 29.14
N GLY A 562 -23.28 -9.42 29.12
CA GLY A 562 -22.86 -10.35 28.08
C GLY A 562 -21.60 -11.12 28.44
N ILE A 563 -21.24 -12.09 27.61
CA ILE A 563 -20.01 -12.86 27.75
C ILE A 563 -18.82 -11.92 27.53
N GLY A 564 -17.83 -12.01 28.40
CA GLY A 564 -16.61 -11.22 28.35
C GLY A 564 -15.48 -11.87 29.15
N ASN A 565 -14.34 -11.19 29.20
CA ASN A 565 -13.17 -11.60 29.99
C ASN A 565 -12.73 -10.44 30.90
N ALA A 566 -11.81 -10.72 31.82
CA ALA A 566 -11.29 -9.70 32.73
C ALA A 566 -10.64 -8.51 31.99
N GLU A 567 -9.99 -8.75 30.84
CA GLU A 567 -9.38 -7.70 30.02
C GLU A 567 -10.41 -6.69 29.50
N THR A 568 -11.48 -7.19 28.87
CA THR A 568 -12.56 -6.33 28.36
C THR A 568 -13.31 -5.64 29.48
N ALA A 569 -13.52 -6.30 30.61
CA ALA A 569 -14.13 -5.69 31.78
C ALA A 569 -13.32 -4.48 32.28
N SER A 570 -12.02 -4.67 32.49
CA SER A 570 -11.09 -3.61 32.91
C SER A 570 -11.10 -2.44 31.91
N ARG A 571 -10.94 -2.74 30.62
CA ARG A 571 -10.87 -1.75 29.55
C ARG A 571 -12.12 -0.88 29.42
N TYR A 572 -13.30 -1.46 29.62
CA TYR A 572 -14.57 -0.75 29.54
C TYR A 572 -15.13 -0.32 30.90
N ARG A 573 -14.38 -0.49 32.00
CA ARG A 573 -14.76 -0.16 33.37
C ARG A 573 -16.07 -0.85 33.80
N LEU A 574 -16.17 -2.14 33.52
CA LEU A 574 -17.27 -3.02 33.87
C LEU A 574 -16.86 -3.97 35.01
N ASP A 575 -17.86 -4.50 35.71
CA ASP A 575 -17.65 -5.60 36.65
C ASP A 575 -17.62 -6.93 35.89
N PHE A 576 -16.91 -7.91 36.44
CA PHE A 576 -16.68 -9.22 35.83
C PHE A 576 -16.92 -10.34 36.84
N ILE A 577 -17.68 -11.36 36.44
CA ILE A 577 -17.82 -12.62 37.18
C ILE A 577 -17.17 -13.72 36.34
N PRO A 578 -16.04 -14.31 36.77
CA PRO A 578 -15.43 -15.42 36.06
C PRO A 578 -16.32 -16.67 36.15
N VAL A 579 -16.37 -17.43 35.05
CA VAL A 579 -17.21 -18.63 34.92
C VAL A 579 -16.37 -19.86 34.58
N LEU A 580 -15.50 -19.75 33.57
CA LEU A 580 -14.63 -20.85 33.14
C LEU A 580 -13.26 -20.32 32.70
N LYS A 581 -12.30 -21.24 32.58
CA LYS A 581 -10.98 -20.96 32.01
C LYS A 581 -10.85 -21.48 30.59
N GLN A 582 -10.23 -20.69 29.73
CA GLN A 582 -9.87 -21.11 28.37
C GLN A 582 -8.40 -20.83 28.09
N ASP A 583 -7.84 -21.58 27.15
CA ASP A 583 -6.49 -21.41 26.63
C ASP A 583 -6.58 -20.90 25.18
N TYR A 584 -5.61 -20.08 24.79
CA TYR A 584 -5.40 -19.65 23.42
C TYR A 584 -4.12 -20.28 22.87
N TYR A 585 -4.23 -20.95 21.72
CA TYR A 585 -3.12 -21.61 21.06
C TYR A 585 -2.89 -21.03 19.67
N ILE A 586 -1.63 -21.11 19.23
CA ILE A 586 -1.25 -21.02 17.82
C ILE A 586 -0.90 -22.43 17.32
N ALA A 587 -1.56 -22.86 16.26
CA ALA A 587 -1.23 -24.06 15.52
C ALA A 587 -0.38 -23.71 14.29
N VAL A 588 0.67 -24.49 14.06
CA VAL A 588 1.54 -24.39 12.88
C VAL A 588 1.83 -25.78 12.32
N SER A 589 2.17 -25.87 11.04
CA SER A 589 2.61 -27.15 10.43
C SER A 589 3.83 -27.71 11.15
N LYS A 590 3.85 -29.02 11.42
CA LYS A 590 5.06 -29.69 11.92
C LYS A 590 6.20 -29.74 10.92
N ASP A 591 5.91 -29.53 9.64
CA ASP A 591 6.93 -29.53 8.60
C ASP A 591 7.75 -28.23 8.63
N ASN A 592 7.14 -27.11 9.04
CA ASN A 592 7.77 -25.79 9.13
C ASN A 592 7.43 -25.07 10.46
N PRO A 593 7.81 -25.61 11.64
CA PRO A 593 7.51 -24.98 12.92
C PRO A 593 8.44 -23.80 13.24
N GLU A 594 9.60 -23.76 12.57
CA GLU A 594 10.71 -22.84 12.85
C GLU A 594 10.30 -21.38 12.67
N ASP A 595 9.46 -21.08 11.68
CA ASP A 595 8.96 -19.72 11.41
C ASP A 595 8.30 -19.09 12.64
N PHE A 596 7.46 -19.85 13.35
CA PHE A 596 6.78 -19.34 14.54
C PHE A 596 7.67 -19.41 15.78
N GLU A 597 8.54 -20.41 15.89
CA GLU A 597 9.50 -20.47 17.00
C GLU A 597 10.45 -19.28 16.97
N ASP A 598 10.89 -18.84 15.80
CA ASP A 598 11.74 -17.67 15.65
C ASP A 598 11.01 -16.37 16.01
N ILE A 599 9.70 -16.27 15.74
CA ILE A 599 8.85 -15.18 16.26
C ILE A 599 8.89 -15.16 17.79
N ILE A 600 8.69 -16.32 18.43
CA ILE A 600 8.67 -16.45 19.89
C ILE A 600 10.04 -16.14 20.50
N LYS A 601 11.14 -16.66 19.95
CA LYS A 601 12.52 -16.39 20.42
C LYS A 601 12.85 -14.90 20.40
N LYS A 602 12.39 -14.16 19.38
CA LYS A 602 12.62 -12.71 19.24
C LYS A 602 11.90 -11.87 20.31
N ILE A 603 10.88 -12.41 20.99
CA ILE A 603 10.21 -11.71 22.09
C ILE A 603 11.16 -11.53 23.27
N GLY A 604 11.88 -12.59 23.65
CA GLY A 604 12.79 -12.62 24.78
C GLY A 604 12.15 -12.19 26.12
N ILE A 605 13.00 -11.97 27.13
CA ILE A 605 12.56 -11.61 28.49
C ILE A 605 11.89 -10.24 28.53
N ALA A 606 12.43 -9.26 27.80
CA ALA A 606 11.90 -7.90 27.78
C ALA A 606 10.51 -7.85 27.12
N GLY A 607 10.33 -8.56 26.00
CA GLY A 607 9.04 -8.67 25.35
C GLY A 607 8.01 -9.40 26.19
N LEU A 608 8.39 -10.50 26.86
CA LEU A 608 7.51 -11.22 27.78
C LEU A 608 7.01 -10.31 28.91
N LYS A 609 7.91 -9.48 29.49
CA LYS A 609 7.54 -8.49 30.50
C LYS A 609 6.52 -7.49 29.95
N ALA A 610 6.76 -6.95 28.76
CA ALA A 610 5.84 -6.01 28.11
C ALA A 610 4.46 -6.64 27.82
N LEU A 611 4.42 -7.90 27.40
CA LEU A 611 3.16 -8.62 27.20
C LEU A 611 2.36 -8.74 28.50
N LYS A 612 3.03 -9.09 29.62
CA LYS A 612 2.37 -9.17 30.94
C LYS A 612 1.87 -7.82 31.44
N GLU A 613 2.60 -6.74 31.16
CA GLU A 613 2.20 -5.37 31.53
C GLU A 613 1.00 -4.90 30.71
N ASN A 614 0.97 -5.20 29.41
CA ASN A 614 -0.11 -4.80 28.50
C ASN A 614 -1.38 -5.65 28.65
N TYR A 615 -1.24 -6.91 29.08
CA TYR A 615 -2.34 -7.88 29.23
C TYR A 615 -2.30 -8.53 30.62
N PRO A 616 -2.49 -7.75 31.70
CA PRO A 616 -2.30 -8.24 33.08
C PRO A 616 -3.31 -9.30 33.51
N SER A 617 -4.41 -9.43 32.78
CA SER A 617 -5.44 -10.45 33.01
C SER A 617 -5.14 -11.79 32.33
N TYR A 618 -4.14 -11.85 31.45
CA TYR A 618 -3.75 -13.07 30.75
C TYR A 618 -2.68 -13.82 31.53
N HIS A 619 -2.89 -15.12 31.73
CA HIS A 619 -1.89 -16.04 32.27
C HIS A 619 -0.98 -16.52 31.13
N ILE A 620 -0.02 -15.68 30.76
CA ILE A 620 0.94 -15.94 29.67
C ILE A 620 1.81 -17.16 29.98
N ASN A 621 2.10 -17.98 28.96
CA ASN A 621 2.92 -19.17 29.07
C ASN A 621 4.42 -18.83 29.10
N ASP A 622 4.95 -18.53 30.29
CA ASP A 622 6.37 -18.16 30.47
C ASP A 622 7.35 -19.16 29.86
N GLU A 623 7.09 -20.47 30.02
CA GLU A 623 7.96 -21.52 29.49
C GLU A 623 8.09 -21.48 27.96
N LEU A 624 7.09 -20.95 27.25
CA LEU A 624 7.15 -20.81 25.80
C LEU A 624 8.12 -19.67 25.40
N PHE A 625 8.04 -18.53 26.07
CA PHE A 625 8.80 -17.32 25.73
C PHE A 625 10.21 -17.26 26.35
N LEU A 626 10.52 -18.18 27.29
CA LEU A 626 11.83 -18.30 27.93
C LEU A 626 12.69 -19.44 27.36
N LYS A 627 12.15 -20.24 26.44
CA LYS A 627 12.91 -21.20 25.62
C LYS A 627 13.57 -20.48 24.46
#